data_AF-A0A9R1VH85-F1
#
_entry.id   AF-A0A9R1VH85-F1
#
_cell.length_a   1.000
_cell.length_b   1.000
_cell.length_c   1.000
_cell.angle_alpha   90.00
_cell.angle_beta   90.00
_cell.angle_gamma   90.00
#
_symmetry.space_group_name_H-M   'P 1'
#
loop_
_entity.id
_entity.type
_entity.pdbx_description
1 polymer ?
#
loop_
_entity_poly.entity_id
_entity_poly.type
_entity_poly.pdbx_seq_one_letter_code
_entity_poly.pdbx_strand_id
1 'polypeptide(L)'
;MVFGEVAFDSHVSKFWVSCKSKILSPQTAYGCYLVYKLQENHSGFERPLKVTDVVNSVHGTRPWYIFLLTPQTPNIRRKVNQNTHNPLNRPRRKGRPQQRNNGWMEVQIWEFQTGATTECISKDLLLTYSEKKLLKGLILDGIELKPI
;
A
#
# COMPACT_ATOMS: atom_id res chain seq x y z
N MET A 1 -0.44 14.14 11.42
CA MET A 1 -1.09 13.68 10.17
C MET A 1 -0.31 14.27 9.01
N VAL A 2 0.21 13.43 8.13
CA VAL A 2 0.90 13.85 6.90
C VAL A 2 -0.05 13.54 5.76
N PHE A 3 -0.36 14.52 4.92
CA PHE A 3 -1.26 14.35 3.77
C PHE A 3 -0.42 14.11 2.52
N GLY A 4 -0.58 12.94 1.91
CA GLY A 4 -0.15 12.71 0.53
C GLY A 4 -1.32 12.87 -0.43
N GLU A 5 -1.02 13.16 -1.69
CA GLU A 5 -2.01 13.37 -2.75
C GLU A 5 -2.14 12.10 -3.60
N VAL A 6 -3.37 11.76 -3.99
CA VAL A 6 -3.63 10.66 -4.92
C VAL A 6 -4.47 11.17 -6.08
N ALA A 7 -3.97 10.99 -7.29
CA ALA A 7 -4.72 11.21 -8.52
C ALA A 7 -5.03 9.85 -9.17
N PHE A 8 -6.29 9.65 -9.56
CA PHE A 8 -6.76 8.42 -10.20
C PHE A 8 -7.20 8.69 -11.63
N ASP A 9 -6.65 7.92 -12.57
CA ASP A 9 -7.12 7.88 -13.95
C ASP A 9 -7.85 6.56 -14.21
N SER A 10 -9.19 6.66 -14.31
CA SER A 10 -10.08 5.53 -14.55
C SER A 10 -10.00 4.95 -15.97
N HIS A 11 -9.49 5.70 -16.95
CA HIS A 11 -9.41 5.22 -18.34
C HIS A 11 -8.26 4.25 -18.57
N VAL A 12 -7.18 4.37 -17.79
CA VAL A 12 -5.99 3.53 -17.93
C VAL A 12 -5.67 2.69 -16.69
N SER A 13 -6.52 2.77 -15.66
CA SER A 13 -6.37 2.02 -14.40
C SER A 13 -5.01 2.25 -13.73
N LYS A 14 -4.66 3.54 -13.64
CA LYS A 14 -3.42 4.02 -13.03
C LYS A 14 -3.72 4.99 -11.90
N PHE A 15 -2.89 4.93 -10.87
CA PHE A 15 -2.90 5.89 -9.77
C PHE A 15 -1.54 6.55 -9.69
N TRP A 16 -1.52 7.87 -9.66
CA TRP A 16 -0.37 8.61 -9.19
C TRP A 16 -0.51 8.89 -7.71
N VAL A 17 0.50 8.49 -6.96
CA VAL A 17 0.58 8.61 -5.51
C VAL A 17 1.79 9.46 -5.21
N SER A 18 1.58 10.62 -4.59
CA SER A 18 2.65 11.49 -4.12
C SER A 18 2.74 11.42 -2.59
N CYS A 19 3.71 10.66 -2.07
CA CYS A 19 4.04 10.64 -0.65
C CYS A 19 4.90 11.88 -0.34
N LYS A 20 4.29 12.94 0.18
CA LYS A 20 4.99 14.15 0.65
C LYS A 20 4.95 14.20 2.17
N SER A 21 6.08 14.42 2.82
CA SER A 21 6.15 14.60 4.26
C SER A 21 6.46 16.04 4.65
N LYS A 22 6.06 16.39 5.88
CA LYS A 22 6.74 17.46 6.63
C LYS A 22 8.05 16.89 7.22
N ILE A 23 8.60 17.58 8.20
CA ILE A 23 9.66 17.09 9.09
C ILE A 23 9.30 15.70 9.64
N LEU A 24 10.13 14.71 9.35
CA LEU A 24 10.08 13.38 9.94
C LEU A 24 11.17 13.23 11.01
N SER A 25 10.97 12.30 11.94
CA SER A 25 11.99 11.97 12.94
C SER A 25 13.24 11.40 12.24
N PRO A 26 14.45 11.82 12.64
CA PRO A 26 15.68 11.27 12.09
C PRO A 26 15.85 9.80 12.51
N GLN A 27 16.70 9.07 11.78
CA GLN A 27 17.09 7.69 12.05
C GLN A 27 15.92 6.72 12.28
N THR A 28 14.78 6.98 11.63
CA THR A 28 13.53 6.23 11.83
C THR A 28 13.10 5.59 10.51
N ALA A 29 12.71 4.32 10.58
CA ALA A 29 12.11 3.62 9.45
C ALA A 29 10.65 4.04 9.32
N TYR A 30 10.24 4.47 8.13
CA TYR A 30 8.86 4.84 7.84
C TYR A 30 8.27 3.97 6.74
N GLY A 31 7.00 3.62 6.90
CA GLY A 31 6.16 3.07 5.84
C GLY A 31 5.21 4.12 5.30
N CYS A 32 5.06 4.17 3.97
CA CYS A 32 3.99 4.90 3.28
C CYS A 32 2.82 3.95 3.05
N TYR A 33 1.64 4.29 3.58
CA TYR A 33 0.43 3.47 3.55
C TYR A 33 -0.65 4.16 2.72
N LEU A 34 -1.23 3.44 1.77
CA LEU A 34 -2.46 3.85 1.09
C LEU A 34 -3.66 3.44 1.93
N VAL A 35 -4.54 4.39 2.25
CA VAL A 35 -5.76 4.18 3.02
C VAL A 35 -6.97 4.28 2.10
N TYR A 36 -7.81 3.24 2.10
CA TYR A 36 -8.90 3.12 1.13
C TYR A 36 -10.05 2.23 1.62
N LYS A 37 -11.18 2.29 0.91
CA LYS A 37 -12.33 1.40 1.02
C LYS A 37 -12.69 0.88 -0.37
N LEU A 38 -13.33 -0.29 -0.38
CA LEU A 38 -13.96 -0.84 -1.58
C LEU A 38 -15.46 -0.81 -1.39
N GLN A 39 -16.19 -0.30 -2.38
CA GLN A 39 -17.65 -0.36 -2.43
C GLN A 39 -18.11 -1.82 -2.55
N GLU A 40 -19.34 -2.12 -2.16
CA GLU A 40 -19.88 -3.49 -2.26
C GLU A 40 -19.87 -4.01 -3.70
N ASN A 41 -20.12 -3.14 -4.68
CA ASN A 41 -20.13 -3.46 -6.11
C ASN A 41 -18.77 -3.23 -6.81
N HIS A 42 -17.67 -3.31 -6.05
CA HIS A 42 -16.33 -3.14 -6.60
C HIS A 42 -15.97 -4.24 -7.61
N SER A 43 -15.07 -3.93 -8.54
CA SER A 43 -14.58 -4.92 -9.52
C SER A 43 -13.16 -4.61 -9.99
N GLY A 44 -12.40 -5.67 -10.29
CA GLY A 44 -11.09 -5.58 -10.93
C GLY A 44 -9.91 -5.59 -9.95
N PHE A 45 -10.16 -5.78 -8.65
CA PHE A 45 -9.13 -5.71 -7.60
C PHE A 45 -8.50 -7.05 -7.22
N GLU A 46 -8.81 -8.13 -7.95
CA GLU A 46 -8.41 -9.50 -7.62
C GLU A 46 -6.93 -9.78 -7.94
N ARG A 47 -6.34 -8.97 -8.82
CA ARG A 47 -4.94 -9.05 -9.23
C ARG A 47 -4.08 -8.01 -8.52
N PRO A 48 -2.78 -8.27 -8.32
CA PRO A 48 -1.89 -7.31 -7.68
C PRO A 48 -1.68 -6.07 -8.55
N LEU A 49 -1.51 -4.92 -7.90
CA LEU A 49 -1.04 -3.69 -8.54
C LEU A 49 0.48 -3.69 -8.57
N LYS A 50 1.03 -3.28 -9.70
CA LYS A 50 2.45 -2.99 -9.83
C LYS A 50 2.70 -1.58 -9.31
N VAL A 51 3.63 -1.43 -8.38
CA VAL A 51 4.13 -0.15 -7.87
C VAL A 51 5.46 0.14 -8.54
N THR A 52 5.58 1.31 -9.15
CA THR A 52 6.79 1.78 -9.81
C THR A 52 7.22 3.11 -9.22
N ASP A 53 8.47 3.18 -8.80
CA ASP A 53 9.13 4.43 -8.43
C ASP A 53 9.48 5.18 -9.73
N VAL A 54 8.74 6.25 -10.04
CA VAL A 54 8.80 6.91 -11.35
C VAL A 54 10.20 7.47 -11.60
N VAL A 55 10.81 8.07 -10.59
CA VAL A 55 12.14 8.70 -10.68
C VAL A 55 13.24 7.64 -10.78
N ASN A 56 13.21 6.64 -9.89
CA ASN A 56 14.30 5.66 -9.82
C ASN A 56 14.13 4.46 -10.75
N SER A 57 13.02 4.34 -11.48
CA SER A 57 12.84 3.30 -12.50
C SER A 57 13.87 3.41 -13.62
N VAL A 58 14.34 4.63 -13.92
CA VAL A 58 15.42 4.89 -14.90
C VAL A 58 16.76 4.33 -14.40
N HIS A 59 16.95 4.29 -13.08
CA HIS A 59 18.16 3.79 -12.42
C HIS A 59 18.10 2.28 -12.07
N GLY A 60 17.12 1.54 -12.62
CA GLY A 60 17.04 0.08 -12.47
C GLY A 60 16.32 -0.40 -11.21
N THR A 61 15.61 0.49 -10.49
CA THR A 61 14.78 0.07 -9.36
C THR A 61 13.68 -0.87 -9.85
N ARG A 62 13.66 -2.10 -9.33
CA ARG A 62 12.67 -3.10 -9.72
C ARG A 62 11.30 -2.73 -9.13
N PRO A 63 10.23 -2.82 -9.93
CA PRO A 63 8.87 -2.64 -9.42
C PRO A 63 8.53 -3.73 -8.40
N TRP A 64 7.62 -3.42 -7.49
CA TRP A 64 7.06 -4.39 -6.54
C TRP A 64 5.54 -4.45 -6.67
N TYR A 65 4.91 -5.39 -5.96
CA TYR A 65 3.50 -5.68 -6.11
C TYR A 65 2.76 -5.59 -4.79
N ILE A 66 1.57 -4.99 -4.83
CA ILE A 66 0.66 -4.88 -3.69
C ILE A 66 -0.71 -5.44 -4.04
N PHE A 67 -1.50 -5.80 -3.04
CA PHE A 67 -2.89 -6.20 -3.22
C PHE A 67 -3.82 -5.21 -2.51
N LEU A 68 -4.98 -4.93 -3.12
CA LEU A 68 -6.08 -4.18 -2.49
C LEU A 68 -7.19 -5.10 -1.95
N LEU A 69 -7.12 -6.39 -2.27
CA LEU A 69 -7.93 -7.43 -1.64
C LEU A 69 -7.00 -8.39 -0.91
N THR A 70 -7.46 -8.89 0.25
CA THR A 70 -6.75 -9.98 0.92
C THR A 70 -6.78 -11.19 0.00
N PRO A 71 -5.62 -11.71 -0.48
CA PRO A 71 -5.62 -12.90 -1.31
C PRO A 71 -6.24 -14.03 -0.51
N GLN A 72 -7.31 -14.64 -1.02
CA GLN A 72 -7.85 -15.86 -0.41
C GLN A 72 -6.77 -16.93 -0.52
N THR A 73 -6.13 -17.27 0.59
CA THR A 73 -5.32 -18.49 0.63
C THR A 73 -6.27 -19.67 0.45
N PRO A 74 -6.00 -20.63 -0.45
CA PRO A 74 -6.72 -21.89 -0.45
C PRO A 74 -6.66 -22.44 0.98
N ASN A 75 -7.81 -22.76 1.55
CA ASN A 75 -7.90 -23.42 2.84
C ASN A 75 -7.27 -24.82 2.72
N ILE A 76 -5.94 -24.91 2.73
CA ILE A 76 -5.25 -26.15 3.05
C ILE A 76 -5.64 -26.40 4.50
N ARG A 77 -6.57 -27.33 4.74
CA ARG A 77 -6.98 -27.79 6.07
C ARG A 77 -5.73 -28.06 6.89
N ARG A 78 -5.31 -27.09 7.71
CA ARG A 78 -4.26 -27.29 8.69
C ARG A 78 -4.86 -28.24 9.70
N LYS A 79 -4.27 -29.43 9.84
CA LYS A 79 -4.64 -30.37 10.91
C LYS A 79 -4.76 -29.57 12.21
N VAL A 80 -5.92 -29.73 12.84
CA VAL A 80 -6.25 -29.26 14.18
C VAL A 80 -5.08 -29.60 15.10
N ASN A 81 -4.76 -28.68 16.03
CA ASN A 81 -3.76 -28.78 17.11
C ASN A 81 -2.52 -27.88 16.96
N GLN A 82 -2.67 -26.58 16.72
CA GLN A 82 -1.67 -25.60 17.20
C GLN A 82 -2.37 -24.30 17.59
N ASN A 83 -2.83 -24.24 18.84
CA ASN A 83 -3.19 -23.02 19.55
C ASN A 83 -1.90 -22.19 19.77
N THR A 84 -1.65 -21.22 18.91
CA THR A 84 -0.77 -20.06 19.17
C THR A 84 -0.81 -19.16 17.92
N HIS A 85 -1.86 -18.35 17.80
CA HIS A 85 -1.79 -17.23 16.86
C HIS A 85 -2.50 -16.04 17.48
N ASN A 86 -1.74 -15.27 18.27
CA ASN A 86 -2.12 -13.91 18.59
C ASN A 86 -2.17 -13.12 17.27
N PRO A 87 -3.32 -12.55 16.85
CA PRO A 87 -3.42 -11.80 15.61
C PRO A 87 -2.49 -10.58 15.58
N LEU A 88 -2.03 -10.08 16.75
CA LEU A 88 -1.07 -8.99 16.85
C LEU A 88 0.34 -9.34 16.32
N ASN A 89 0.76 -10.60 16.33
CA ASN A 89 2.13 -11.00 15.97
C ASN A 89 2.27 -11.52 14.53
N ARG A 90 1.29 -11.27 13.66
CA ARG A 90 1.47 -11.59 12.24
C ARG A 90 2.49 -10.61 11.67
N PRO A 91 3.62 -11.07 11.07
CA PRO A 91 4.55 -10.16 10.43
C PRO A 91 3.78 -9.30 9.43
N ARG A 92 3.92 -7.96 9.51
CA ARG A 92 3.36 -7.04 8.52
C ARG A 92 3.94 -7.39 7.16
N ARG A 93 3.24 -8.25 6.41
CA ARG A 93 3.68 -8.67 5.09
C ARG A 93 3.47 -7.48 4.15
N LYS A 94 4.57 -6.84 3.75
CA LYS A 94 4.61 -5.72 2.80
C LYS A 94 3.69 -5.99 1.61
N GLY A 95 2.98 -4.96 1.16
CA GLY A 95 2.06 -5.05 0.03
C GLY A 95 0.79 -5.88 0.26
N ARG A 96 0.51 -6.34 1.49
CA ARG A 96 -0.79 -6.95 1.81
C ARG A 96 -1.72 -5.95 2.49
N PRO A 97 -3.00 -5.93 2.12
CA PRO A 97 -3.95 -5.05 2.75
C PRO A 97 -4.32 -5.55 4.14
N GLN A 98 -4.59 -4.61 5.04
CA GLN A 98 -5.00 -4.86 6.42
C GLN A 98 -6.25 -4.04 6.72
N GLN A 99 -7.19 -4.65 7.41
CA GLN A 99 -8.39 -3.97 7.88
C GLN A 99 -8.07 -3.18 9.16
N ARG A 100 -8.50 -1.93 9.19
CA ARG A 100 -8.42 -1.03 10.35
C ARG A 100 -9.69 -1.16 11.20
N ASN A 101 -9.59 -0.77 12.47
CA ASN A 101 -10.71 -0.81 13.41
C ASN A 101 -11.91 0.08 13.01
N ASN A 102 -11.67 1.10 12.17
CA ASN A 102 -12.69 2.01 11.66
C ASN A 102 -13.32 1.55 10.33
N GLY A 103 -13.07 0.30 9.92
CA GLY A 103 -13.60 -0.29 8.68
C GLY A 103 -12.92 0.19 7.39
N TRP A 104 -11.89 1.03 7.48
CA TRP A 104 -11.01 1.31 6.34
C TRP A 104 -9.98 0.20 6.15
N MET A 105 -9.44 0.09 4.95
CA MET A 105 -8.29 -0.75 4.64
C MET A 105 -7.03 0.10 4.54
N GLU A 106 -5.88 -0.48 4.86
CA GLU A 106 -4.58 0.10 4.56
C GLU A 106 -3.63 -0.92 3.94
N VAL A 107 -2.77 -0.47 3.03
CA VAL A 107 -1.69 -1.30 2.48
C VAL A 107 -0.40 -0.48 2.42
N GLN A 108 0.71 -1.07 2.88
CA GLN A 108 2.02 -0.44 2.76
C GLN A 108 2.46 -0.49 1.30
N ILE A 109 2.68 0.68 0.71
CA ILE A 109 3.09 0.82 -0.69
C ILE A 109 4.56 1.18 -0.84
N TRP A 110 5.21 1.71 0.19
CA TRP A 110 6.64 2.03 0.16
C TRP A 110 7.23 2.08 1.58
N GLU A 111 8.56 2.00 1.67
CA GLU A 111 9.33 2.03 2.92
C GLU A 111 10.66 2.74 2.69
N PHE A 112 11.09 3.54 3.65
CA PHE A 112 12.38 4.21 3.62
C PHE A 112 12.90 4.48 5.03
N GLN A 113 14.21 4.72 5.14
CA GLN A 113 14.89 5.09 6.37
C GLN A 113 15.27 6.57 6.30
N THR A 114 14.96 7.35 7.34
CA THR A 114 15.44 8.73 7.44
C THR A 114 16.90 8.79 7.90
N GLY A 115 17.64 9.79 7.43
CA GLY A 115 19.02 10.05 7.81
C GLY A 115 19.18 10.57 9.24
N ALA A 116 20.42 10.95 9.60
CA ALA A 116 20.72 11.55 10.91
C ALA A 116 20.11 12.95 11.08
N THR A 117 19.75 13.60 9.97
CA THR A 117 19.12 14.91 9.94
C THR A 117 17.62 14.79 9.72
N THR A 118 16.89 15.77 10.26
CA THR A 118 15.48 15.94 10.01
C THR A 118 15.25 16.27 8.55
N GLU A 119 14.59 15.38 7.81
CA GLU A 119 14.38 15.52 6.38
C GLU A 119 12.89 15.54 6.04
N CYS A 120 12.55 16.35 5.03
CA CYS A 120 11.29 16.23 4.32
C CYS A 120 11.49 15.30 3.14
N ILE A 121 10.51 14.44 2.88
CA ILE A 121 10.57 13.48 1.80
C ILE A 121 9.49 13.80 0.78
N SER A 122 9.83 13.61 -0.50
CA SER A 122 8.87 13.68 -1.60
C SER A 122 9.11 12.47 -2.48
N LYS A 123 8.07 11.65 -2.66
CA LYS A 123 8.16 10.45 -3.47
C LYS A 123 6.93 10.27 -4.33
N ASP A 124 7.16 10.16 -5.63
CA ASP A 124 6.10 9.88 -6.59
C ASP A 124 6.14 8.41 -7.02
N LEU A 125 5.03 7.73 -6.78
CA LEU A 125 4.81 6.33 -7.11
C LEU A 125 3.70 6.24 -8.14
N LEU A 126 3.92 5.40 -9.15
CA LEU A 126 2.91 5.03 -10.13
C LEU A 126 2.42 3.62 -9.81
N LEU A 127 1.13 3.51 -9.51
CA LEU A 127 0.47 2.22 -9.31
C LEU A 127 -0.30 1.90 -10.59
N THR A 128 0.01 0.76 -11.21
CA THR A 128 -0.63 0.32 -12.44
C THR A 128 -1.18 -1.09 -12.31
N TYR A 129 -2.37 -1.31 -12.86
CA TYR A 129 -2.83 -2.68 -13.14
C TYR A 129 -2.11 -3.27 -14.35
N SER A 130 -1.74 -4.55 -14.25
CA SER A 130 -1.09 -5.27 -15.35
C SER A 130 -2.02 -5.58 -16.52
N GLU A 131 -3.33 -5.60 -16.28
CA GLU A 131 -4.36 -5.85 -17.28
C GLU A 131 -5.20 -4.59 -17.49
N LYS A 132 -5.63 -4.33 -18.73
CA LYS A 132 -6.55 -3.22 -19.08
C LYS A 132 -7.97 -3.49 -18.58
N LYS A 133 -8.15 -3.66 -17.26
CA LYS A 133 -9.45 -3.80 -16.62
C LYS A 133 -9.88 -2.47 -16.03
N LEU A 134 -11.13 -2.09 -16.25
CA LEU A 134 -11.72 -0.92 -15.61
C LEU A 134 -11.84 -1.20 -14.10
N LEU A 135 -11.27 -0.33 -13.28
CA LEU A 135 -11.42 -0.40 -11.82
C LEU A 135 -12.68 0.35 -11.42
N LYS A 136 -13.52 -0.27 -10.61
CA LYS A 136 -14.75 0.33 -10.12
C LYS A 136 -14.86 0.17 -8.62
N GLY A 137 -15.23 1.23 -7.92
CA GLY A 137 -15.61 1.17 -6.51
C GLY A 137 -14.45 1.29 -5.52
N LEU A 138 -13.32 1.88 -5.91
CA LEU A 138 -12.29 2.30 -4.95
C LEU A 138 -12.61 3.68 -4.39
N ILE A 139 -12.62 3.79 -3.07
CA ILE A 139 -12.72 5.06 -2.33
C ILE A 139 -11.38 5.27 -1.63
N LEU A 140 -10.74 6.40 -1.86
CA LEU A 140 -9.47 6.73 -1.23
C LEU A 140 -9.69 7.73 -0.10
N ASP A 141 -9.08 7.48 1.05
CA ASP A 141 -8.95 8.47 2.11
C ASP A 141 -7.69 9.30 1.89
N GLY A 142 -6.58 8.63 1.56
CA GLY A 142 -5.32 9.27 1.24
C GLY A 142 -4.13 8.39 1.59
N ILE A 143 -3.05 9.05 2.00
CA ILE A 143 -1.76 8.44 2.31
C ILE A 143 -1.36 8.78 3.74
N GLU A 144 -0.86 7.79 4.48
CA GLU A 144 -0.33 7.96 5.84
C GLU A 144 1.13 7.48 5.92
N LEU A 145 2.01 8.30 6.54
CA LEU A 145 3.36 7.88 6.91
C LEU A 145 3.40 7.46 8.38
N LYS A 146 3.95 6.27 8.66
CA LYS A 146 4.02 5.71 10.02
C LYS A 146 5.42 5.15 10.29
N PRO A 147 5.99 5.37 11.49
CA PRO A 147 7.16 4.61 11.94
C PRO A 147 6.88 3.10 11.94
N ILE A 148 7.90 2.29 11.64
CA ILE A 148 7.84 0.81 11.61
C ILE A 148 8.62 0.23 12.79
#